data_AF-A0A948FEH4-F1
#
_entry.id   AF-A0A948FEH4-F1
#
_cell.length_a   1.000
_cell.length_b   1.000
_cell.length_c   1.000
_cell.angle_alpha   90.00
_cell.angle_beta   90.00
_cell.angle_gamma   90.00
#
_symmetry.space_group_name_H-M   'P 1'
#
loop_
_entity.id
_entity.type
_entity.pdbx_description
1 polymer ?
#
loop_
_entity_poly.entity_id
_entity_poly.type
_entity_poly.pdbx_seq_one_letter_code
_entity_poly.pdbx_strand_id
1 'polypeptide(L)'
;MTYWGGTKKDGKRGRGATGKMLFVAALEVSPKGRPLYLRLSHLSGFTKQEIKSWSSKHLVQGSLVATDGLNCFPGVEAANCYHEPIITGGDEYDEFKVFT
;
A
#
# COMPACT_ATOMS: atom_id res chain seq x y z
N MET A 1 14.48 0.89 -21.85
CA MET A 1 14.13 1.15 -20.45
C MET A 1 13.84 2.63 -20.32
N THR A 2 12.62 3.01 -19.93
CA THR A 2 12.21 4.42 -19.87
C THR A 2 12.04 4.81 -18.40
N TYR A 3 12.86 5.75 -17.94
CA TYR A 3 12.82 6.30 -16.59
C TYR A 3 11.83 7.48 -16.56
N TRP A 4 10.70 7.30 -15.86
CA TRP A 4 9.72 8.37 -15.62
C TRP A 4 9.86 8.89 -14.19
N GLY A 5 10.84 9.77 -13.99
CA GLY A 5 11.05 10.47 -12.72
C GLY A 5 11.37 11.94 -12.97
N GLY A 6 10.51 12.84 -12.48
CA GLY A 6 10.74 14.28 -12.54
C GLY A 6 11.87 14.70 -11.59
N THR A 7 12.91 15.36 -12.11
CA THR A 7 13.96 15.98 -11.31
C THR A 7 13.46 17.32 -10.76
N LYS A 8 13.08 17.37 -9.49
CA LYS A 8 12.92 18.62 -8.74
C LYS A 8 14.05 18.75 -7.72
N LYS A 9 14.81 19.85 -7.79
CA LYS A 9 15.94 20.14 -6.88
C LYS A 9 15.50 20.78 -5.56
N ASP A 10 14.28 21.30 -5.50
CA ASP A 10 13.82 22.14 -4.40
C ASP A 10 12.58 21.49 -3.75
N GLY A 11 12.77 20.79 -2.63
CA GLY A 11 11.66 20.19 -1.89
C GLY A 11 12.04 19.10 -0.89
N LYS A 12 11.12 18.86 0.06
CA LYS A 12 11.19 17.79 1.07
C LYS A 12 11.48 16.44 0.38
N ARG A 13 12.52 15.71 0.80
CA ARG A 13 12.87 14.40 0.21
C ARG A 13 11.89 13.31 0.70
N GLY A 14 11.70 12.24 -0.08
CA GLY A 14 10.95 11.04 0.34
C GLY A 14 9.51 10.90 -0.18
N ARG A 15 8.72 10.06 0.50
CA ARG A 15 7.28 9.83 0.28
C ARG A 15 6.53 11.06 0.80
N GLY A 16 5.98 11.89 -0.08
CA GLY A 16 5.41 13.21 0.27
C GLY A 16 6.22 14.43 -0.17
N ALA A 17 7.24 14.23 -1.01
CA ALA A 17 7.95 15.32 -1.67
C ALA A 17 6.99 16.15 -2.55
N THR A 18 7.12 17.47 -2.49
CA THR A 18 6.32 18.40 -3.30
C THR A 18 6.48 18.11 -4.79
N GLY A 19 5.40 17.70 -5.45
CA GLY A 19 5.39 17.33 -6.88
C GLY A 19 5.40 15.83 -7.17
N LYS A 20 5.38 14.96 -6.14
CA LYS A 20 5.07 13.54 -6.31
C LYS A 20 3.57 13.31 -6.11
N MET A 21 2.96 12.60 -7.06
CA MET A 21 1.62 12.07 -6.87
C MET A 21 1.70 10.88 -5.91
N LEU A 22 0.97 10.96 -4.80
CA LEU A 22 0.91 9.87 -3.83
C LEU A 22 -0.22 8.94 -4.25
N PHE A 23 0.05 7.65 -4.32
CA PHE A 23 -1.00 6.68 -4.63
C PHE A 23 -0.71 5.37 -3.90
N VAL A 24 -1.77 4.59 -3.70
CA VAL A 24 -1.70 3.20 -3.25
C VAL A 24 -1.98 2.28 -4.45
N ALA A 25 -1.24 1.19 -4.50
CA ALA A 25 -1.51 0.07 -5.39
C ALA A 25 -1.99 -1.10 -4.53
N ALA A 26 -3.21 -1.57 -4.78
CA ALA A 26 -3.78 -2.72 -4.10
C ALA A 26 -4.01 -3.83 -5.12
N LEU A 27 -3.46 -5.00 -4.83
CA LEU A 27 -3.57 -6.19 -5.65
C LEU A 27 -4.37 -7.23 -4.87
N GLU A 28 -5.48 -7.67 -5.43
CA GLU A 28 -6.18 -8.86 -4.95
C GLU A 28 -5.58 -10.10 -5.61
N VAL A 29 -5.32 -11.13 -4.82
CA VAL A 29 -4.84 -12.42 -5.31
C VAL A 29 -5.86 -13.52 -5.04
N SER A 30 -5.92 -14.48 -5.96
CA SER A 30 -6.65 -15.72 -5.76
C SER A 30 -5.94 -16.61 -4.73
N PRO A 31 -6.65 -17.62 -4.16
CA PRO A 31 -6.02 -18.61 -3.27
C PRO A 31 -4.87 -19.42 -3.90
N LYS A 32 -4.66 -19.32 -5.21
CA LYS A 32 -3.54 -19.94 -5.93
C LYS A 32 -2.40 -18.95 -6.22
N GLY A 33 -2.39 -17.80 -5.54
CA GLY A 33 -1.39 -16.73 -5.72
C GLY A 33 -1.51 -15.97 -7.05
N ARG A 34 -2.58 -16.14 -7.82
CA ARG A 34 -2.73 -15.44 -9.11
C ARG A 34 -3.38 -14.07 -8.92
N PRO A 35 -2.85 -12.99 -9.52
CA PRO A 35 -3.46 -11.67 -9.45
C PRO A 35 -4.84 -11.68 -10.11
N LEU A 36 -5.84 -11.12 -9.43
CA LEU A 36 -7.21 -11.01 -9.91
C LEU A 36 -7.54 -9.56 -10.30
N TYR A 37 -7.33 -8.63 -9.37
CA TYR A 37 -7.69 -7.23 -9.56
C TYR A 37 -6.56 -6.32 -9.08
N LEU A 38 -6.27 -5.28 -9.86
CA LEU A 38 -5.33 -4.22 -9.48
C LEU A 38 -6.11 -2.91 -9.39
N ARG A 39 -5.96 -2.21 -8.26
CA ARG A 39 -6.45 -0.84 -8.09
C ARG A 39 -5.30 0.09 -7.78
N LEU A 40 -5.12 1.09 -8.64
CA LEU A 40 -4.27 2.25 -8.39
C LEU A 40 -5.17 3.40 -7.95
N SER A 41 -4.86 4.02 -6.81
CA SER A 41 -5.68 5.10 -6.26
C SER A 41 -4.82 6.22 -5.75
N HIS A 42 -5.07 7.42 -6.28
CA HIS A 42 -4.48 8.65 -5.77
C HIS A 42 -4.90 8.86 -4.32
N LEU A 43 -3.93 9.23 -3.47
CA LEU A 43 -4.13 9.59 -2.09
C LEU A 43 -3.78 11.07 -1.89
N SER A 44 -4.56 11.77 -1.08
CA SER A 44 -4.21 13.12 -0.64
C SER A 44 -2.97 13.13 0.29
N GLY A 45 -2.72 12.02 0.98
CA GLY A 45 -1.56 11.84 1.85
C GLY A 45 -1.44 10.41 2.40
N PHE A 46 -0.24 10.02 2.84
CA PHE A 46 -0.01 8.76 3.56
C PHE A 46 -0.37 8.94 5.05
N THR A 47 -1.68 9.07 5.32
CA THR A 47 -2.21 9.21 6.69
C THR A 47 -3.12 8.04 7.03
N LYS A 48 -3.24 7.71 8.32
CA LYS A 48 -4.15 6.64 8.77
C LYS A 48 -5.61 6.93 8.39
N GLN A 49 -6.02 8.20 8.45
CA GLN A 49 -7.36 8.64 8.08
C GLN A 49 -7.64 8.41 6.60
N GLU A 50 -6.67 8.72 5.73
CA GLU A 50 -6.82 8.51 4.30
C GLU A 50 -6.87 7.01 3.97
N ILE A 51 -5.98 6.21 4.54
CA ILE A 51 -5.99 4.75 4.35
C ILE A 51 -7.30 4.13 4.85
N LYS A 52 -7.83 4.57 6.00
CA LYS A 52 -9.15 4.13 6.49
C LYS A 52 -10.25 4.44 5.46
N SER A 53 -10.34 5.70 5.03
CA SER A 53 -11.35 6.16 4.07
C SER A 53 -11.28 5.40 2.75
N TRP A 54 -10.06 5.18 2.25
CA TRP A 54 -9.81 4.40 1.05
C TRP A 54 -10.22 2.93 1.24
N SER A 55 -9.85 2.32 2.35
CA SER A 55 -10.12 0.91 2.63
C SER A 55 -11.61 0.63 2.79
N SER A 56 -12.34 1.47 3.54
CA SER A 56 -13.79 1.32 3.70
C SER A 56 -14.57 1.42 2.38
N LYS A 57 -14.00 2.06 1.35
CA LYS A 57 -14.62 2.21 0.03
C LYS A 57 -14.26 1.09 -0.94
N HIS A 58 -13.11 0.46 -0.77
CA HIS A 58 -12.51 -0.37 -1.81
C HIS A 58 -12.17 -1.80 -1.38
N LEU A 59 -12.14 -2.07 -0.08
CA LEU A 59 -11.89 -3.39 0.47
C LEU A 59 -13.17 -3.97 1.08
N VAL A 60 -13.27 -5.29 1.05
CA VAL A 60 -14.35 -6.01 1.71
C VAL A 60 -14.00 -6.15 3.20
N GLN A 61 -14.98 -6.00 4.06
CA GLN A 61 -14.77 -6.22 5.50
C GLN A 61 -14.34 -7.67 5.74
N GLY A 62 -13.37 -7.87 6.62
CA GLY A 62 -12.74 -9.16 6.88
C GLY A 62 -11.65 -9.56 5.88
N SER A 63 -11.31 -8.72 4.89
CA SER A 63 -10.16 -8.98 4.02
C SER A 63 -8.86 -8.97 4.81
N LEU A 64 -7.96 -9.92 4.49
CA LEU A 64 -6.56 -9.89 4.92
C LEU A 64 -5.78 -8.95 4.00
N VAL A 65 -5.12 -7.95 4.59
CA VAL A 65 -4.39 -6.92 3.87
C VAL A 65 -2.93 -6.93 4.31
N ALA A 66 -2.07 -7.44 3.44
CA ALA A 66 -0.64 -7.38 3.61
C ALA A 66 -0.08 -6.06 3.07
N THR A 67 0.68 -5.31 3.87
CA THR A 67 1.27 -4.02 3.46
C THR A 67 2.71 -3.89 3.92
N ASP A 68 3.47 -2.94 3.38
CA ASP A 68 4.76 -2.59 3.96
C ASP A 68 4.60 -1.98 5.38
N GLY A 69 5.73 -1.83 6.10
CA GLY A 69 5.79 -1.28 7.45
C GLY A 69 5.51 0.23 7.58
N LEU A 70 4.89 0.89 6.60
CA LEU A 70 4.57 2.32 6.72
C LEU A 70 3.44 2.57 7.73
N ASN A 71 3.68 3.49 8.67
CA ASN A 71 2.80 3.80 9.81
C ASN A 71 1.34 4.17 9.48
N CYS A 72 0.99 4.45 8.23
CA CYS A 72 -0.39 4.75 7.84
C CYS A 72 -1.23 3.49 7.58
N PHE A 73 -0.61 2.36 7.26
CA PHE A 73 -1.33 1.14 6.87
C PHE A 73 -2.15 0.46 7.97
N PRO A 74 -1.84 0.59 9.28
CA PRO A 74 -2.78 0.18 10.32
C PRO A 74 -4.16 0.85 10.24
N GLY A 75 -4.32 1.91 9.43
CA GLY A 75 -5.63 2.48 9.12
C GLY A 75 -6.62 1.51 8.46
N VAL A 76 -6.16 0.39 7.86
CA VAL A 76 -7.06 -0.64 7.27
C VAL A 76 -7.87 -1.37 8.34
N GLU A 77 -7.34 -1.52 9.57
CA GLU A 77 -8.05 -2.16 10.68
C GLU A 77 -9.29 -1.36 11.09
N ALA A 78 -9.20 -0.03 11.00
CA ALA A 78 -10.34 0.86 11.25
C ALA A 78 -11.43 0.77 10.16
N ALA A 79 -11.19 0.02 9.07
CA ALA A 79 -12.15 -0.36 8.06
C ALA A 79 -12.64 -1.82 8.20
N ASN A 80 -12.39 -2.45 9.36
CA ASN A 80 -12.71 -3.86 9.66
C ASN A 80 -11.97 -4.86 8.74
N CYS A 81 -10.74 -4.54 8.31
CA CYS A 81 -9.85 -5.49 7.64
C CYS A 81 -8.82 -6.04 8.63
N TYR A 82 -8.25 -7.21 8.35
CA TYR A 82 -7.10 -7.73 9.08
C TYR A 82 -5.81 -7.17 8.48
N HIS A 83 -4.93 -6.63 9.31
CA HIS A 83 -3.67 -6.03 8.85
C HIS A 83 -2.48 -6.95 9.12
N GLU A 84 -1.70 -7.23 8.08
CA GLU A 84 -0.45 -7.99 8.19
C GLU A 84 0.72 -7.13 7.65
N PRO A 85 1.53 -6.52 8.54
CA PRO A 85 2.67 -5.72 8.12
C PRO A 85 3.86 -6.59 7.71
N ILE A 86 4.35 -6.40 6.49
CA ILE A 86 5.60 -6.95 5.99
C ILE A 86 6.71 -5.93 6.26
N ILE A 87 7.48 -6.16 7.32
CA ILE A 87 8.60 -5.29 7.71
C ILE A 87 9.87 -5.78 7.02
N THR A 88 10.30 -5.04 6.02
CA THR A 88 11.51 -5.35 5.26
C THR A 88 12.74 -4.72 5.93
N GLY A 89 13.43 -5.52 6.75
CA GLY A 89 14.64 -5.11 7.46
C GLY A 89 15.15 -6.22 8.36
N GLY A 90 15.78 -7.24 7.78
CA GLY A 90 16.42 -8.29 8.57
C GLY A 90 16.80 -9.51 7.76
N ASP A 91 15.82 -10.20 7.17
CA ASP A 91 16.00 -11.55 6.64
C ASP A 91 15.28 -11.77 5.30
N GLU A 92 15.53 -12.93 4.70
CA GLU A 92 15.09 -13.39 3.37
C GLU A 92 13.59 -13.22 3.13
N TYR A 93 13.25 -12.66 1.96
CA TYR A 93 11.88 -12.46 1.50
C TYR A 93 11.26 -13.81 1.13
N ASP A 94 10.28 -14.26 1.91
CA ASP A 94 9.44 -15.39 1.52
C ASP A 94 8.22 -14.87 0.75
N GLU A 95 8.34 -14.80 -0.58
CA GLU A 95 7.25 -14.42 -1.49
C GLU A 95 5.97 -15.25 -1.26
N PHE A 96 6.11 -16.46 -0.70
CA PHE A 96 5.00 -17.39 -0.49
C PHE A 96 4.22 -17.15 0.80
N LYS A 97 4.75 -16.44 1.80
CA LYS A 97 3.99 -16.16 3.04
C LYS A 97 2.93 -15.06 2.88
N VAL A 98 3.02 -14.24 1.85
CA VAL A 98 2.10 -13.11 1.62
C VAL A 98 0.80 -13.56 0.95
N PHE A 99 0.79 -14.75 0.35
CA PHE A 99 -0.28 -15.20 -0.55
C PHE A 99 -0.78 -16.63 -0.30
N THR A 100 -0.37 -17.27 0.81
CA THR A 100 -0.77 -18.65 1.19
C THR A 100 -1.71 -18.64 2.39
#